data_AF-A0A7K2QGN0-F1
#
_entry.id   AF-A0A7K2QGN0-F1
#
_cell.length_a   1.000
_cell.length_b   1.000
_cell.length_c   1.000
_cell.angle_alpha   90.00
_cell.angle_beta   90.00
_cell.angle_gamma   90.00
#
_symmetry.space_group_name_H-M   'P 1'
#
loop_
_entity.id
_entity.type
_entity.pdbx_description
1 polymer ?
#
loop_
_entity_poly.entity_id
_entity_poly.type
_entity_poly.pdbx_seq_one_letter_code
_entity_poly.pdbx_strand_id
1 'polypeptide(L)' 'ATSLAGFKDAKIGVQVATTSYQAVLDQLKPSQQPSVFNTTNDEVNALKNGQIDAIVTDLPTVFYLAGAELDNAKIV' A
#
# COMPACT_ATOMS: atom_id res chain seq x y z
N ALA A 1 3.46 -6.56 -9.57
CA ALA A 1 2.31 -7.33 -10.10
C ALA A 1 1.67 -6.60 -11.29
N THR A 2 0.83 -7.28 -12.07
CA THR A 2 0.01 -6.69 -13.16
C THR A 2 -1.50 -6.86 -12.92
N SER A 3 -1.87 -7.47 -11.80
CA SER A 3 -3.25 -7.73 -11.39
C SER A 3 -3.32 -7.86 -9.87
N LEU A 4 -4.50 -7.61 -9.30
CA LEU A 4 -4.76 -7.70 -7.85
C LEU A 4 -4.34 -9.05 -7.24
N ALA A 5 -4.53 -10.17 -7.96
CA ALA A 5 -4.13 -11.49 -7.50
C ALA A 5 -2.63 -11.62 -7.19
N GLY A 6 -1.78 -10.81 -7.83
CA GLY A 6 -0.33 -10.82 -7.62
C GLY A 6 0.11 -10.19 -6.30
N PHE A 7 -0.80 -9.61 -5.51
CA PHE A 7 -0.51 -9.03 -4.20
C PHE A 7 -0.91 -9.95 -3.04
N LYS A 8 -1.42 -11.16 -3.31
CA LYS A 8 -1.89 -12.06 -2.26
C LYS A 8 -0.82 -12.36 -1.22
N ASP A 9 0.43 -12.54 -1.64
CA ASP A 9 1.56 -12.85 -0.75
C ASP A 9 2.43 -11.62 -0.42
N ALA A 10 2.04 -10.43 -0.89
CA ALA A 10 2.75 -9.20 -0.63
C ALA A 10 2.53 -8.71 0.81
N LYS A 11 3.55 -8.10 1.39
CA LYS A 11 3.42 -7.33 2.63
C LYS A 11 2.79 -5.99 2.29
N ILE A 12 1.52 -5.81 2.67
CA ILE A 12 0.76 -4.62 2.33
C ILE A 12 0.72 -3.67 3.53
N GLY A 13 1.03 -2.41 3.28
CA GLY A 13 0.79 -1.30 4.21
C GLY A 13 -0.52 -0.59 3.92
N VAL A 14 -1.13 -0.05 4.98
CA VAL A 14 -2.20 0.94 4.92
C VAL A 14 -2.08 1.94 6.07
N GLN A 15 -2.58 3.15 5.87
CA GLN A 15 -2.73 4.13 6.95
C GLN A 15 -3.99 3.87 7.81
N VAL A 16 -3.87 4.07 9.12
CA VAL A 16 -4.97 4.04 10.09
C VAL A 16 -6.06 5.06 9.77
N ALA A 17 -7.29 4.79 10.22
CA ALA A 17 -8.45 5.67 10.01
C ALA A 17 -8.83 5.91 8.54
N THR A 18 -8.48 4.96 7.66
CA THR A 18 -8.88 4.95 6.25
C THR A 18 -9.75 3.72 5.94
N THR A 19 -10.43 3.75 4.80
CA THR A 19 -11.16 2.58 4.27
C THR A 19 -10.25 1.57 3.57
N SER A 20 -8.97 1.92 3.34
CA SER A 20 -8.00 1.09 2.62
C SER A 20 -7.78 -0.27 3.28
N TYR A 21 -7.76 -0.32 4.62
CA TYR A 21 -7.59 -1.58 5.34
C TYR A 21 -8.69 -2.60 4.96
N GLN A 22 -9.95 -2.16 4.98
CA GLN A 22 -11.07 -3.02 4.63
C GLN A 22 -11.03 -3.42 3.14
N ALA A 23 -10.69 -2.47 2.25
CA ALA A 23 -10.55 -2.75 0.83
C ALA A 23 -9.47 -3.82 0.54
N VAL A 24 -8.35 -3.80 1.27
CA VAL A 24 -7.31 -4.83 1.15
C VAL A 24 -7.87 -6.20 1.53
N LEU A 25 -8.59 -6.31 2.66
CA LEU A 25 -9.16 -7.58 3.10
C LEU A 25 -10.19 -8.13 2.11
N ASP A 26 -11.07 -7.27 1.60
CA ASP A 26 -12.18 -7.69 0.75
C ASP A 26 -11.75 -8.02 -0.69
N GLN A 27 -10.81 -7.23 -1.25
CA GLN A 27 -10.44 -7.28 -2.66
C GLN A 27 -9.16 -8.07 -2.90
N LEU A 28 -8.13 -7.87 -2.06
CA LEU A 28 -6.83 -8.53 -2.24
C LEU A 28 -6.78 -9.88 -1.52
N LYS A 29 -7.53 -10.03 -0.42
CA LYS A 29 -7.57 -11.25 0.41
C LYS A 29 -6.15 -11.79 0.67
N PRO A 30 -5.26 -10.97 1.25
CA PRO A 30 -3.87 -11.33 1.40
C PRO A 30 -3.68 -12.52 2.35
N SER A 31 -2.59 -13.25 2.17
CA SER A 31 -2.18 -14.35 3.06
C SER A 31 -1.61 -13.84 4.39
N GLN A 32 -1.24 -12.56 4.45
CA GLN A 32 -0.71 -11.88 5.63
C GLN A 32 -1.60 -10.69 6.01
N GLN A 33 -1.68 -10.39 7.31
CA GLN A 33 -2.44 -9.23 7.77
C GLN A 33 -1.75 -7.92 7.34
N PRO A 34 -2.49 -6.92 6.83
CA PRO A 34 -1.89 -5.65 6.43
C PRO A 34 -1.26 -4.93 7.63
N SER A 35 -0.09 -4.33 7.40
CA SER A 35 0.57 -3.46 8.37
C SER A 35 -0.15 -2.12 8.43
N VAL A 36 -0.42 -1.62 9.63
CA VAL A 36 -1.15 -0.36 9.83
C VAL A 36 -0.19 0.71 10.34
N PHE A 37 -0.17 1.86 9.66
CA PHE A 37 0.70 2.99 9.96
C PHE A 37 -0.10 4.21 10.43
N ASN A 38 0.50 5.04 11.30
CA ASN A 38 -0.17 6.25 11.81
C ASN A 38 -0.18 7.39 10.78
N THR A 39 0.88 7.50 9.98
CA THR A 39 1.04 8.55 8.96
C THR A 39 1.41 7.96 7.60
N THR A 40 1.08 8.68 6.54
CA THR A 40 1.52 8.34 5.17
C THR A 40 3.04 8.30 5.06
N ASN A 41 3.75 9.21 5.76
CA ASN A 41 5.22 9.23 5.78
C ASN A 41 5.82 7.95 6.37
N ASP A 42 5.24 7.41 7.46
CA ASP A 42 5.71 6.14 8.05
C ASP A 42 5.54 4.99 7.07
N GLU A 43 4.40 4.95 6.37
CA GLU A 43 4.09 3.95 5.37
C GLU A 43 5.02 4.03 4.15
N VAL A 44 5.27 5.25 3.64
CA VAL A 44 6.25 5.53 2.57
C VAL A 44 7.65 5.09 2.98
N ASN A 45 8.07 5.40 4.21
CA ASN A 45 9.36 4.98 4.73
C ASN A 45 9.46 3.46 4.86
N ALA A 46 8.39 2.79 5.31
CA ALA A 46 8.34 1.33 5.38
C ALA A 46 8.47 0.70 3.98
N LEU A 47 7.84 1.28 2.95
CA LEU A 47 7.99 0.85 1.56
C LEU A 47 9.43 1.03 1.07
N LYS A 48 10.01 2.22 1.27
CA LYS A 48 11.40 2.52 0.86
C LYS A 48 12.43 1.62 1.54
N ASN A 49 12.17 1.23 2.78
CA ASN A 49 13.04 0.34 3.56
C ASN A 49 12.79 -1.15 3.30
N GLY A 50 11.84 -1.51 2.41
CA GLY A 50 11.50 -2.90 2.10
C GLY A 50 10.80 -3.65 3.25
N GLN A 51 10.22 -2.94 4.21
CA GLN A 51 9.43 -3.53 5.29
C GLN A 51 8.06 -3.99 4.76
N ILE A 52 7.51 -3.25 3.80
CA ILE A 52 6.32 -3.60 3.03
C ILE A 52 6.65 -3.58 1.53
N ASP A 53 5.88 -4.34 0.75
CA ASP A 53 6.05 -4.48 -0.70
C ASP A 53 5.07 -3.58 -1.48
N ALA A 54 3.98 -3.14 -0.85
CA ALA A 54 2.93 -2.34 -1.48
C ALA A 54 2.21 -1.44 -0.46
N ILE A 55 1.74 -0.29 -0.96
CA ILE A 55 0.89 0.67 -0.25
C ILE A 55 -0.49 0.61 -0.87
N VAL A 56 -1.55 0.59 -0.05
CA VAL A 56 -2.92 0.78 -0.52
C VAL A 56 -3.50 2.04 0.09
N THR A 57 -3.79 3.01 -0.77
CA THR A 57 -4.28 4.36 -0.41
C THR A 57 -5.28 4.85 -1.45
N ASP A 58 -5.93 6.00 -1.19
CA ASP A 58 -6.91 6.60 -2.10
C ASP A 58 -6.25 7.16 -3.38
N LEU A 59 -7.07 7.36 -4.41
CA LEU A 59 -6.61 7.78 -5.74
C LEU A 59 -5.89 9.14 -5.76
N PRO A 60 -6.41 10.22 -5.14
CA PRO A 60 -5.65 11.46 -5.01
C PRO A 60 -4.27 11.27 -4.36
N THR A 61 -4.20 10.53 -3.24
CA THR A 61 -2.95 10.30 -2.51
C THR A 61 -1.95 9.51 -3.35
N VAL A 62 -2.37 8.42 -4.02
CA VAL A 62 -1.44 7.58 -4.79
C VAL A 62 -0.80 8.34 -5.96
N PHE A 63 -1.53 9.27 -6.59
CA PHE A 63 -0.96 10.10 -7.65
C PHE A 63 0.07 11.11 -7.14
N TYR A 64 -0.16 11.71 -5.96
CA TYR A 64 0.84 12.55 -5.32
C TYR A 64 2.09 11.75 -4.97
N LEU A 65 1.93 10.60 -4.31
CA LEU A 65 3.06 9.75 -3.93
C LEU A 65 3.88 9.30 -5.14
N ALA A 66 3.22 8.82 -6.21
CA ALA A 66 3.91 8.37 -7.43
C ALA A 66 4.58 9.52 -8.21
N GLY A 67 4.05 10.74 -8.12
CA GLY A 67 4.59 11.90 -8.84
C GLY A 67 5.65 12.70 -8.07
N ALA A 68 5.66 12.63 -6.74
CA ALA A 68 6.47 13.52 -5.90
C ALA A 68 7.35 12.81 -4.86
N GLU A 69 6.99 11.61 -4.39
CA GLU A 69 7.66 10.99 -3.24
C GLU A 69 8.34 9.65 -3.53
N LEU A 70 7.89 8.92 -4.55
CA LEU A 70 8.32 7.54 -4.82
C LEU A 70 8.99 7.38 -6.20
N ASP A 71 10.28 7.09 -6.13
CA ASP A 71 11.13 6.50 -7.16
C ASP A 71 10.48 5.36 -7.94
N ASN A 72 10.18 5.51 -9.24
CA ASN A 72 9.73 4.41 -10.12
C ASN A 72 8.49 3.66 -9.61
N ALA A 73 7.59 4.36 -8.91
CA ALA A 73 6.36 3.75 -8.44
C ALA A 73 5.48 3.26 -9.59
N LYS A 74 4.82 2.12 -9.38
CA LYS A 74 3.83 1.58 -10.31
C LYS A 74 2.47 1.49 -9.62
N ILE A 75 1.50 2.22 -10.16
CA ILE A 75 0.09 2.11 -9.79
C ILE A 75 -0.49 0.90 -10.55
N VAL A 76 -1.21 0.02 -9.85
CA VAL A 76 -1.81 -1.21 -10.39
C VAL A 76 -3.29 -1.25 -10.06
#